data_AF-A0A9N8H0P6-F1
#
_entry.id   AF-A0A9N8H0P6-F1
#
_cell.length_a   1.000
_cell.length_b   1.000
_cell.length_c   1.000
_cell.angle_alpha   90.00
_cell.angle_beta   90.00
_cell.angle_gamma   90.00
#
_symmetry.space_group_name_H-M   'P 1'
#
loop_
_entity.id
_entity.type
_entity.pdbx_description
1 polymer ?
#
loop_
_entity_poly.entity_id
_entity_poly.type
_entity_poly.pdbx_seq_one_letter_code
_entity_poly.pdbx_strand_id
1 'polypeptide(L)'
;MTESEYSSSLSAAKREMVERETTAITNQRAHHDCQGVPQHCHTRSPSLLSKLVTSDDPNHIHKVLGVACLMSFVYRFRHAGGDTDGNFGPYPGTLAFLALHLSLNLSSFIFDIPKRRISTGYRIWPKYRIHSLIFCGRSCACMLVQWCEEFWDIQQPCHVLDVLIVLGTCLLADWGSMILTDQKETRVSSSSSSLPVTTIRGIEYFSPAAKRFFSVMQFQATAGCLVGLRRYTPHLAMIAVVQLNAFLMTLSRKNLGAQGLLVTIYGLFLASGLLLGLWDDYHQPNVNVIWVVSTIGNVAAWLRMGPLQMNKYILWASLGLAIQSCRQYSLCHFQNSAGWVIACGCSSLGILALLLEDPIAKKLTKRTSEDKKA
;
A
#
# COMPACT_ATOMS: atom_id res chain seq x y z
N MET A 1 -8.71 50.07 -10.63
CA MET A 1 -8.05 49.12 -11.54
C MET A 1 -9.15 48.38 -12.28
N THR A 2 -9.23 48.55 -13.60
CA THR A 2 -10.25 47.89 -14.41
C THR A 2 -9.88 46.42 -14.65
N GLU A 3 -10.86 45.55 -14.92
CA GLU A 3 -10.59 44.13 -15.28
C GLU A 3 -9.59 43.99 -16.44
N SER A 4 -9.59 44.97 -17.36
CA SER A 4 -8.63 45.09 -18.46
C SER A 4 -7.19 45.26 -17.96
N GLU A 5 -6.96 46.15 -16.98
CA GLU A 5 -5.63 46.38 -16.39
C GLU A 5 -5.13 45.16 -15.60
N TYR A 6 -6.02 44.46 -14.89
CA TYR A 6 -5.66 43.25 -14.15
C TYR A 6 -5.26 42.10 -15.10
N SER A 7 -6.06 41.85 -16.15
CA SER A 7 -5.78 40.84 -17.17
C SER A 7 -4.46 41.12 -17.91
N SER A 8 -4.21 42.39 -18.24
CA SER A 8 -2.96 42.84 -18.86
C SER A 8 -1.76 42.57 -17.94
N SER A 9 -1.84 42.95 -16.65
CA SER A 9 -0.77 42.72 -15.67
C SER A 9 -0.46 41.23 -15.46
N LEU A 10 -1.49 40.38 -15.43
CA LEU A 10 -1.34 38.93 -15.25
C LEU A 10 -0.69 38.29 -16.47
N SER A 11 -0.98 38.80 -17.67
CA SER A 11 -0.36 38.34 -18.91
C SER A 11 1.12 38.71 -18.98
N ALA A 12 1.50 39.91 -18.51
CA ALA A 12 2.87 40.37 -18.45
C ALA A 12 3.70 39.55 -17.45
N ALA A 13 3.17 39.30 -16.25
CA ALA A 13 3.84 38.49 -15.23
C ALA A 13 4.09 37.04 -15.70
N LYS A 14 3.14 36.45 -16.45
CA LYS A 14 3.33 35.12 -17.04
C LYS A 14 4.43 35.09 -18.09
N ARG A 15 4.54 36.13 -18.94
CA ARG A 15 5.61 36.21 -19.95
C ARG A 15 6.98 36.32 -19.29
N GLU A 16 7.11 37.18 -18.28
CA GLU A 16 8.36 37.37 -17.55
C GLU A 16 8.81 36.09 -16.83
N MET A 17 7.87 35.33 -16.27
CA MET A 17 8.17 34.04 -15.63
C MET A 17 8.70 33.01 -16.63
N VAL A 18 8.07 32.90 -17.81
CA VAL A 18 8.50 31.99 -18.89
C VAL A 18 9.87 32.40 -19.44
N GLU A 19 10.14 33.69 -19.59
CA GLU A 19 11.42 34.21 -20.07
C GLU A 19 12.57 33.93 -19.08
N ARG A 20 12.31 34.10 -17.77
CA ARG A 20 13.28 33.72 -16.72
C ARG A 20 13.57 32.22 -16.69
N GLU A 21 12.55 31.38 -16.87
CA GLU A 21 12.72 29.92 -16.90
C GLU A 21 13.50 29.46 -18.13
N THR A 22 13.22 30.06 -19.30
CA THR A 22 13.94 29.78 -20.55
C THR A 22 15.41 30.22 -20.46
N THR A 23 15.67 31.37 -19.84
CA THR A 23 17.03 31.88 -19.63
C THR A 23 17.81 31.00 -18.63
N ALA A 24 17.16 30.51 -17.57
CA ALA A 24 17.78 29.60 -16.60
C ALA A 24 18.17 28.25 -17.22
N ILE A 25 17.31 27.68 -18.08
CA ILE A 25 17.59 26.44 -18.81
C ILE A 25 18.76 26.64 -19.81
N THR A 26 18.79 27.79 -20.48
CA THR A 26 19.84 28.11 -21.45
C THR A 26 21.20 28.28 -20.76
N ASN A 27 21.24 28.97 -19.62
CA ASN A 27 22.46 29.12 -18.83
C ASN A 27 22.95 27.80 -18.22
N GLN A 28 22.05 26.88 -17.84
CA GLN A 28 22.44 25.54 -17.39
C GLN A 28 23.08 24.70 -18.51
N ARG A 29 22.64 24.86 -19.77
CA ARG A 29 23.26 24.19 -20.91
C ARG A 29 24.63 24.78 -21.23
N ALA A 30 24.77 26.10 -21.24
CA ALA A 30 26.04 26.77 -21.52
C ALA A 30 27.14 26.42 -20.49
N HIS A 31 26.76 26.21 -19.22
CA HIS A 31 27.72 25.79 -18.19
C HIS A 31 28.20 24.33 -18.34
N HIS A 32 27.46 23.51 -19.08
CA HIS A 32 27.78 22.10 -19.31
C HIS A 32 28.77 21.88 -20.46
N ASP A 33 28.88 22.83 -21.40
CA ASP A 33 29.71 22.71 -22.60
C ASP A 33 31.16 23.23 -22.42
N CYS A 34 31.46 23.95 -21.33
CA CYS A 34 32.82 24.48 -21.06
C CYS A 34 33.66 23.64 -20.08
N GLN A 35 33.19 22.47 -19.63
CA GLN A 35 34.01 21.55 -18.86
C GLN A 35 34.81 20.65 -19.81
N GLY A 36 36.10 20.96 -19.95
CA GLY A 36 37.05 20.25 -20.80
C GLY A 36 36.95 18.73 -20.68
N VAL A 37 37.09 18.07 -21.83
CA VAL A 37 37.04 16.61 -22.03
C VAL A 37 37.72 15.89 -20.87
N PRO A 38 36.96 15.33 -19.91
CA PRO A 38 37.53 14.60 -18.81
C PRO A 38 38.16 13.33 -19.39
N GLN A 39 39.46 13.14 -19.16
CA GLN A 39 40.12 11.86 -19.40
C GLN A 39 39.27 10.76 -18.75
N HIS A 40 38.66 9.93 -19.60
CA HIS A 40 37.85 8.78 -19.20
C HIS A 40 38.76 7.75 -18.52
N CYS A 41 39.02 7.94 -17.23
CA CYS A 41 39.44 6.86 -16.37
C CYS A 41 38.25 5.88 -16.33
N HIS A 42 38.41 4.72 -16.99
CA HIS A 42 37.45 3.62 -16.98
C HIS A 42 37.30 3.07 -15.55
N THR A 43 36.56 3.79 -14.71
CA THR A 43 36.12 3.26 -13.43
C THR A 43 35.06 2.20 -13.73
N ARG A 44 35.43 0.94 -13.45
CA ARG A 44 34.56 -0.23 -13.62
C ARG A 44 33.25 0.05 -12.90
N SER A 45 32.12 -0.05 -13.61
CA SER A 45 30.83 0.24 -13.00
C SER A 45 30.61 -0.70 -11.80
N PRO A 46 30.29 -0.16 -10.62
CA PRO A 46 30.12 -0.99 -9.44
C PRO A 46 28.97 -1.98 -9.70
N SER A 47 29.18 -3.24 -9.30
CA SER A 47 28.20 -4.31 -9.41
C SER A 47 26.85 -3.89 -8.79
N LEU A 48 25.74 -4.46 -9.27
CA LEU A 48 24.41 -4.21 -8.67
C LEU A 48 24.39 -4.58 -7.17
N LEU A 49 25.13 -5.63 -6.79
CA LEU A 49 25.24 -6.07 -5.40
C LEU A 49 25.94 -5.03 -4.53
N SER A 50 27.04 -4.43 -5.01
CA SER A 50 27.74 -3.38 -4.27
C SER A 50 26.91 -2.11 -4.14
N LYS A 51 26.01 -1.82 -5.11
CA LYS A 51 25.03 -0.73 -4.96
C LYS A 51 23.93 -1.06 -3.95
N LEU A 52 23.63 -2.34 -3.73
CA LEU A 52 22.64 -2.80 -2.76
C LEU A 52 23.16 -2.72 -1.32
N VAL A 53 24.45 -2.94 -1.10
CA VAL A 53 25.11 -2.77 0.20
C VAL A 53 25.28 -1.27 0.49
N THR A 54 24.60 -0.77 1.53
CA THR A 54 24.81 0.60 2.02
C THR A 54 25.85 0.63 3.13
N SER A 55 26.67 1.67 3.14
CA SER A 55 27.49 2.06 4.31
C SER A 55 26.64 2.42 5.52
N ASP A 56 25.39 2.83 5.30
CA ASP A 56 24.45 3.29 6.34
C ASP A 56 23.91 2.16 7.24
N ASP A 57 24.32 0.90 7.02
CA ASP A 57 23.99 -0.25 7.86
C ASP A 57 25.29 -0.76 8.53
N PRO A 58 25.74 -0.15 9.65
CA PRO A 58 27.09 -0.33 10.19
C PRO A 58 27.41 -1.78 10.56
N ASN A 59 26.39 -2.55 10.94
CA ASN A 59 26.51 -3.96 11.31
C ASN A 59 25.85 -4.91 10.29
N HIS A 60 25.41 -4.38 9.15
CA HIS A 60 24.68 -5.14 8.13
C HIS A 60 23.43 -5.89 8.66
N ILE A 61 22.85 -5.44 9.77
CA ILE A 61 21.76 -6.14 10.47
C ILE A 61 20.52 -6.16 9.59
N HIS A 62 20.13 -5.00 9.05
CA HIS A 62 18.93 -4.92 8.22
C HIS A 62 19.11 -5.72 6.93
N LYS A 63 20.31 -5.71 6.35
CA LYS A 63 20.64 -6.53 5.18
C LYS A 63 20.49 -8.03 5.48
N VAL A 64 21.08 -8.52 6.57
CA VAL A 64 21.01 -9.94 6.95
C VAL A 64 19.56 -10.34 7.23
N LEU A 65 18.81 -9.52 7.96
CA LEU A 65 17.37 -9.73 8.19
C LEU A 65 16.58 -9.76 6.87
N GLY A 66 16.91 -8.89 5.93
CA GLY A 66 16.26 -8.83 4.61
C GLY A 66 16.48 -10.09 3.80
N VAL A 67 17.72 -10.60 3.76
CA VAL A 67 18.04 -11.88 3.09
C VAL A 67 17.35 -13.04 3.79
N ALA A 68 17.36 -13.08 5.13
CA ALA A 68 16.68 -14.10 5.90
C ALA A 68 15.16 -14.10 5.66
N CYS A 69 14.51 -12.93 5.64
CA CYS A 69 13.08 -12.80 5.30
C CYS A 69 12.79 -13.25 3.86
N LEU A 70 13.68 -12.96 2.91
CA LEU A 70 13.50 -13.39 1.52
C LEU A 70 13.59 -14.92 1.40
N MET A 71 14.57 -15.55 2.06
CA MET A 71 14.67 -17.01 2.12
C MET A 71 13.47 -17.63 2.82
N SER A 72 12.99 -17.01 3.90
CA SER A 72 11.76 -17.38 4.59
C SER A 72 10.56 -17.34 3.64
N PHE A 73 10.37 -16.27 2.86
CA PHE A 73 9.29 -16.22 1.86
C PHE A 73 9.40 -17.33 0.82
N VAL A 74 10.59 -17.55 0.24
CA VAL A 74 10.79 -18.62 -0.76
C VAL A 74 10.43 -19.98 -0.17
N TYR A 75 10.92 -20.27 1.04
CA TYR A 75 10.61 -21.51 1.75
C TYR A 75 9.10 -21.64 2.00
N ARG A 76 8.47 -20.62 2.59
CA ARG A 76 7.05 -20.68 2.97
C ARG A 76 6.12 -20.72 1.75
N PHE A 77 6.39 -19.95 0.69
CA PHE A 77 5.59 -19.99 -0.53
C PHE A 77 5.75 -21.29 -1.31
N ARG A 78 6.90 -21.98 -1.24
CA ARG A 78 7.03 -23.34 -1.79
C ARG A 78 6.09 -24.34 -1.12
N HIS A 79 5.71 -24.09 0.13
CA HIS A 79 4.78 -24.91 0.90
C HIS A 79 3.40 -24.25 1.04
N ALA A 80 3.10 -23.21 0.26
CA ALA A 80 1.81 -22.55 0.27
C ALA A 80 0.77 -23.37 -0.53
N GLY A 81 -0.47 -23.34 -0.06
CA GLY A 81 -1.56 -24.13 -0.61
C GLY A 81 -1.63 -25.55 -0.04
N GLY A 82 -2.79 -26.19 -0.19
CA GLY A 82 -3.04 -27.55 0.32
C GLY A 82 -2.98 -27.63 1.84
N ASP A 83 -2.62 -28.81 2.36
CA ASP A 83 -2.66 -29.12 3.80
C ASP A 83 -1.49 -28.53 4.58
N THR A 84 -0.43 -28.08 3.90
CA THR A 84 0.77 -27.59 4.57
C THR A 84 0.64 -26.17 5.10
N ASP A 85 -0.25 -25.34 4.55
CA ASP A 85 -0.45 -23.92 4.93
C ASP A 85 0.86 -23.15 5.13
N GLY A 86 1.75 -23.15 4.12
CA GLY A 86 3.07 -22.52 4.23
C GLY A 86 4.02 -23.24 5.19
N ASN A 87 3.73 -24.49 5.53
CA ASN A 87 4.32 -25.24 6.63
C ASN A 87 4.14 -24.56 7.99
N PHE A 88 3.13 -23.72 8.22
CA PHE A 88 2.90 -23.10 9.53
C PHE A 88 2.15 -24.04 10.49
N GLY A 89 2.19 -23.73 11.79
CA GLY A 89 1.45 -24.49 12.80
C GLY A 89 1.78 -24.06 14.23
N PRO A 90 1.26 -24.75 15.27
CA PRO A 90 1.38 -24.37 16.68
C PRO A 90 2.74 -24.75 17.29
N TYR A 91 3.83 -24.39 16.61
CA TYR A 91 5.19 -24.70 17.05
C TYR A 91 6.08 -23.45 16.97
N PRO A 92 7.25 -23.44 17.65
CA PRO A 92 8.07 -22.22 17.79
C PRO A 92 8.57 -21.61 16.47
N GLY A 93 8.64 -22.39 15.38
CA GLY A 93 9.06 -21.89 14.07
C GLY A 93 8.10 -20.88 13.45
N THR A 94 6.81 -20.93 13.79
CA THR A 94 5.85 -19.86 13.43
C THR A 94 6.18 -18.57 14.17
N LEU A 95 6.44 -18.64 15.48
CA LEU A 95 6.81 -17.45 16.26
C LEU A 95 8.15 -16.85 15.81
N ALA A 96 9.13 -17.70 15.48
CA ALA A 96 10.40 -17.27 14.92
C ALA A 96 10.22 -16.53 13.58
N PHE A 97 9.31 -17.02 12.73
CA PHE A 97 8.92 -16.32 11.50
C PHE A 97 8.33 -14.93 11.81
N LEU A 98 7.37 -14.82 12.73
CA LEU A 98 6.76 -13.54 13.10
C LEU A 98 7.81 -12.55 13.63
N ALA A 99 8.69 -13.01 14.53
CA ALA A 99 9.77 -12.22 15.09
C ALA A 99 10.75 -11.73 14.00
N LEU A 100 11.12 -12.60 13.06
CA LEU A 100 12.01 -12.26 11.95
C LEU A 100 11.42 -11.14 11.08
N HIS A 101 10.17 -11.28 10.64
CA HIS A 101 9.53 -10.30 9.75
C HIS A 101 9.20 -8.97 10.45
N LEU A 102 8.88 -8.99 11.75
CA LEU A 102 8.75 -7.76 12.55
C LEU A 102 10.10 -7.06 12.74
N SER A 103 11.16 -7.83 13.04
CA SER A 103 12.53 -7.30 13.20
C SER A 103 13.05 -6.64 11.93
N LEU A 104 12.70 -7.14 10.74
CA LEU A 104 13.03 -6.48 9.49
C LEU A 104 12.39 -5.09 9.37
N ASN A 105 11.11 -4.94 9.72
CA ASN A 105 10.46 -3.62 9.68
C ASN A 105 11.05 -2.67 10.74
N LEU A 106 11.32 -3.16 11.95
CA LEU A 106 11.91 -2.38 13.04
C LEU A 106 13.33 -1.90 12.71
N SER A 107 14.17 -2.77 12.13
CA SER A 107 15.53 -2.40 11.74
C SER A 107 15.57 -1.33 10.62
N SER A 108 14.47 -1.12 9.87
CA SER A 108 14.41 -0.05 8.86
C SER A 108 14.47 1.37 9.44
N PHE A 109 14.26 1.53 10.76
CA PHE A 109 14.35 2.83 11.44
C PHE A 109 15.78 3.26 11.74
N ILE A 110 16.78 2.37 11.58
CA ILE A 110 18.19 2.70 11.72
C ILE A 110 18.66 3.67 10.63
N PHE A 111 18.03 3.61 9.44
CA PHE A 111 18.40 4.46 8.31
C PHE A 111 17.92 5.90 8.48
N ASP A 112 18.83 6.86 8.29
CA ASP A 112 18.43 8.24 8.05
C ASP A 112 17.87 8.37 6.62
N ILE A 113 16.66 8.89 6.49
CA ILE A 113 16.00 9.09 5.21
C ILE A 113 15.48 10.51 5.12
N PRO A 114 15.45 11.11 3.92
CA PRO A 114 14.95 12.47 3.75
C PRO A 114 13.57 12.65 4.39
N LYS A 115 13.45 13.65 5.27
CA LYS A 115 12.19 13.97 5.96
C LYS A 115 11.10 14.41 4.99
N ARG A 116 11.50 15.11 3.91
CA ARG A 116 10.58 15.64 2.90
C ARG A 116 10.36 14.64 1.77
N ARG A 117 9.09 14.41 1.45
CA ARG A 117 8.67 13.63 0.28
C ARG A 117 8.85 14.44 -1.01
N ILE A 118 9.36 13.78 -2.04
CA ILE A 118 9.36 14.30 -3.41
C ILE A 118 8.06 13.84 -4.07
N SER A 119 7.27 14.75 -4.64
CA SER A 119 5.95 14.45 -5.23
C SER A 119 6.03 13.50 -6.43
N THR A 120 7.13 13.56 -7.18
CA THR A 120 7.33 12.84 -8.44
C THR A 120 7.73 11.38 -8.25
N GLY A 121 8.24 11.00 -7.07
CA GLY A 121 8.98 9.74 -6.88
C GLY A 121 8.25 8.65 -6.08
N TYR A 122 8.28 7.42 -6.57
CA TYR A 122 7.96 6.21 -5.80
C TYR A 122 9.18 5.81 -4.93
N ARG A 123 9.52 6.61 -3.93
CA ARG A 123 10.66 6.38 -3.02
C ARG A 123 10.16 6.18 -1.61
N ILE A 124 10.92 5.50 -0.74
CA ILE A 124 10.53 5.29 0.66
C ILE A 124 10.62 6.60 1.47
N TRP A 125 9.67 6.87 2.36
CA TRP A 125 9.62 8.06 3.23
C TRP A 125 9.24 7.70 4.68
N PRO A 126 9.47 8.59 5.68
CA PRO A 126 9.24 8.27 7.10
C PRO A 126 7.83 7.78 7.42
N LYS A 127 6.79 8.45 6.91
CA LYS A 127 5.38 8.06 7.18
C LYS A 127 5.08 6.66 6.65
N TYR A 128 5.64 6.30 5.48
CA TYR A 128 5.49 4.95 4.95
C TYR A 128 6.16 3.89 5.82
N ARG A 129 7.34 4.13 6.41
CA ARG A 129 7.99 3.16 7.30
C ARG A 129 7.11 2.76 8.48
N ILE A 130 6.49 3.77 9.13
CA ILE A 130 5.55 3.53 10.23
C ILE A 130 4.32 2.75 9.74
N HIS A 131 3.74 3.12 8.61
CA HIS A 131 2.60 2.40 8.03
C HIS A 131 2.94 0.95 7.66
N SER A 132 4.11 0.73 7.07
CA SER A 132 4.63 -0.60 6.74
C SER A 132 4.75 -1.48 7.98
N LEU A 133 5.33 -0.95 9.06
CA LEU A 133 5.43 -1.66 10.34
C LEU A 133 4.03 -2.01 10.89
N ILE A 134 3.10 -1.07 10.90
CA ILE A 134 1.75 -1.26 11.43
C ILE A 134 0.96 -2.30 10.61
N PHE A 135 1.01 -2.22 9.27
CA PHE A 135 0.30 -3.17 8.42
C PHE A 135 0.93 -4.57 8.43
N CYS A 136 2.26 -4.67 8.53
CA CYS A 136 2.94 -5.94 8.78
C CYS A 136 2.53 -6.50 10.15
N GLY A 137 2.50 -5.64 11.17
CA GLY A 137 2.09 -5.98 12.54
C GLY A 137 0.66 -6.51 12.61
N ARG A 138 -0.27 -5.93 11.84
CA ARG A 138 -1.65 -6.43 11.74
C ARG A 138 -1.69 -7.90 11.31
N SER A 139 -1.04 -8.23 10.20
CA SER A 139 -1.04 -9.61 9.69
C SER A 139 -0.29 -10.56 10.64
N CYS A 140 0.80 -10.10 11.27
CA CYS A 140 1.48 -10.88 12.30
C CYS A 140 0.60 -11.11 13.53
N ALA A 141 -0.21 -10.13 13.93
CA ALA A 141 -1.15 -10.26 15.04
C ALA A 141 -2.24 -11.28 14.72
N CYS A 142 -2.83 -11.25 13.52
CA CYS A 142 -3.80 -12.27 13.09
C CYS A 142 -3.18 -13.67 13.08
N MET A 143 -1.95 -13.83 12.57
CA MET A 143 -1.23 -15.11 12.63
C MET A 143 -0.94 -15.55 14.07
N LEU A 144 -0.61 -14.61 14.97
CA LEU A 144 -0.39 -14.92 16.38
C LEU A 144 -1.68 -15.39 17.07
N VAL A 145 -2.82 -14.77 16.77
CA VAL A 145 -4.13 -15.23 17.27
C VAL A 145 -4.40 -16.65 16.82
N GLN A 146 -4.22 -16.96 15.53
CA GLN A 146 -4.38 -18.31 15.01
C GLN A 146 -3.41 -19.30 15.68
N TRP A 147 -2.14 -18.93 15.85
CA TRP A 147 -1.15 -19.75 16.55
C TRP A 147 -1.57 -20.06 17.98
N CYS A 148 -2.07 -19.06 18.70
CA CYS A 148 -2.60 -19.22 20.06
C CYS A 148 -3.81 -20.17 20.09
N GLU A 149 -4.77 -20.00 19.18
CA GLU A 149 -5.95 -20.85 19.09
C GLU A 149 -5.58 -22.31 18.81
N GLU A 150 -4.66 -22.56 17.88
CA GLU A 150 -4.15 -23.90 17.57
C GLU A 150 -3.33 -24.50 18.73
N PHE A 151 -2.49 -23.69 19.39
CA PHE A 151 -1.62 -24.16 20.48
C PHE A 151 -2.41 -24.55 21.74
N TRP A 152 -3.48 -23.83 22.05
CA TRP A 152 -4.36 -24.13 23.20
C TRP A 152 -5.59 -24.96 22.83
N ASP A 153 -5.67 -25.50 21.60
CA ASP A 153 -6.79 -26.31 21.10
C ASP A 153 -8.16 -25.63 21.31
N ILE A 154 -8.22 -24.32 21.02
CA ILE A 154 -9.44 -23.53 21.17
C ILE A 154 -10.41 -23.91 20.05
N GLN A 155 -11.46 -24.64 20.41
CA GLN A 155 -12.47 -25.16 19.47
C GLN A 155 -13.27 -24.05 18.76
N GLN A 156 -13.43 -22.88 19.38
CA GLN A 156 -14.17 -21.74 18.80
C GLN A 156 -13.26 -20.52 18.65
N PRO A 157 -12.91 -20.11 17.41
CA PRO A 157 -12.02 -18.99 17.21
C PRO A 157 -12.59 -17.66 17.72
N CYS A 158 -11.73 -16.83 18.30
CA CYS A 158 -12.11 -15.54 18.88
C CYS A 158 -12.14 -14.43 17.82
N HIS A 159 -13.23 -14.36 17.05
CA HIS A 159 -13.35 -13.38 15.97
C HIS A 159 -13.51 -11.93 16.43
N VAL A 160 -13.81 -11.69 17.71
CA VAL A 160 -13.81 -10.33 18.29
C VAL A 160 -12.40 -9.74 18.24
N LEU A 161 -11.37 -10.56 18.46
CA LEU A 161 -9.99 -10.11 18.46
C LEU A 161 -9.54 -9.64 17.06
N ASP A 162 -10.05 -10.26 15.99
CA ASP A 162 -9.81 -9.82 14.61
C ASP A 162 -10.35 -8.39 14.36
N VAL A 163 -11.54 -8.08 14.87
CA VAL A 163 -12.13 -6.73 14.81
C VAL A 163 -11.27 -5.72 15.56
N LEU A 164 -10.84 -6.07 16.78
CA LEU A 164 -9.96 -5.23 17.59
C LEU A 164 -8.61 -5.00 16.91
N ILE A 165 -8.04 -6.01 16.27
CA ILE A 165 -6.79 -5.90 15.49
C ILE A 165 -6.98 -4.90 14.33
N VAL A 166 -8.07 -5.00 13.56
CA VAL A 166 -8.33 -4.07 12.44
C VAL A 166 -8.54 -2.63 12.91
N LEU A 167 -9.33 -2.42 13.97
CA LEU A 167 -9.57 -1.09 14.53
C LEU A 167 -8.30 -0.50 15.17
N GLY A 168 -7.56 -1.31 15.91
CA GLY A 168 -6.26 -0.94 16.47
C GLY A 168 -5.26 -0.56 15.38
N THR A 169 -5.22 -1.30 14.27
CA THR A 169 -4.39 -0.96 13.11
C THR A 169 -4.78 0.40 12.54
N CYS A 170 -6.08 0.69 12.41
CA CYS A 170 -6.57 1.99 11.92
C CYS A 170 -6.15 3.15 12.82
N LEU A 171 -6.26 2.95 14.14
CA LEU A 171 -5.87 3.92 15.16
C LEU A 171 -4.35 4.18 15.14
N LEU A 172 -3.54 3.11 15.16
CA LEU A 172 -2.08 3.21 15.11
C LEU A 172 -1.62 3.88 13.81
N ALA A 173 -2.26 3.61 12.68
CA ALA A 173 -1.91 4.23 11.40
C ALA A 173 -2.18 5.75 11.39
N ASP A 174 -3.27 6.19 12.01
CA ASP A 174 -3.54 7.63 12.17
C ASP A 174 -2.55 8.26 13.14
N TRP A 175 -2.32 7.62 14.29
CA TRP A 175 -1.35 8.09 15.27
C TRP A 175 0.06 8.23 14.67
N GLY A 176 0.51 7.23 13.92
CA GLY A 176 1.77 7.29 13.18
C GLY A 176 1.81 8.40 12.12
N SER A 177 0.67 8.70 11.49
CA SER A 177 0.54 9.84 10.57
C SER A 177 0.63 11.17 11.30
N MET A 178 0.05 11.28 12.50
CA MET A 178 0.07 12.49 13.33
C MET A 178 1.48 12.81 13.83
N ILE A 179 2.21 11.82 14.35
CA ILE A 179 3.59 12.00 14.88
C ILE A 179 4.53 12.59 13.83
N LEU A 180 4.37 12.18 12.57
CA LEU A 180 5.24 12.59 11.47
C LEU A 180 4.70 13.76 10.64
N THR A 181 3.53 14.30 11.00
CA THR A 181 3.03 15.54 10.40
C THR A 181 3.73 16.70 11.10
N ASP A 182 5.00 16.92 10.75
CA ASP A 182 5.81 18.03 11.23
C ASP A 182 5.24 19.36 10.70
N GLN A 183 5.16 20.38 11.57
CA GLN A 183 4.40 21.62 11.36
C GLN A 183 4.84 22.49 10.16
N LYS A 184 5.96 22.15 9.51
CA LYS A 184 6.46 22.87 8.33
C LYS A 184 5.72 22.49 7.05
N GLU A 185 5.16 21.29 6.93
CA GLU A 185 4.35 20.89 5.75
C GLU A 185 3.04 21.71 5.68
N THR A 186 2.49 22.09 6.84
CA THR A 186 1.27 22.90 6.97
C THR A 186 1.44 24.35 6.52
N ARG A 187 2.67 24.90 6.48
CA ARG A 187 2.89 26.32 6.10
C ARG A 187 3.04 26.55 4.59
N VAL A 188 3.38 25.51 3.81
CA VAL A 188 3.57 25.64 2.35
C VAL A 188 2.32 25.25 1.56
N SER A 189 1.44 24.43 2.13
CA SER A 189 0.15 24.08 1.51
C SER A 189 -0.94 25.16 1.63
N SER A 190 -0.69 26.27 2.33
CA SER A 190 -1.68 27.34 2.50
C SER A 190 -1.93 28.16 1.23
N SER A 191 -1.07 28.08 0.21
CA SER A 191 -1.18 28.86 -1.03
C SER A 191 -1.66 28.07 -2.24
N SER A 192 -1.86 26.75 -2.12
CA SER A 192 -2.44 25.92 -3.17
C SER A 192 -3.28 24.82 -2.54
N SER A 193 -4.56 24.74 -2.90
CA SER A 193 -5.62 23.86 -2.38
C SER A 193 -5.39 22.34 -2.47
N SER A 194 -4.16 21.88 -2.65
CA SER A 194 -3.79 20.46 -2.63
C SER A 194 -3.58 19.99 -1.19
N LEU A 195 -4.54 19.20 -0.70
CA LEU A 195 -4.45 18.49 0.57
C LEU A 195 -3.10 17.75 0.70
N PRO A 196 -2.46 17.77 1.88
CA PRO A 196 -1.16 17.12 2.08
C PRO A 196 -1.25 15.63 1.74
N VAL A 197 -0.34 15.16 0.89
CA VAL A 197 -0.35 13.79 0.41
C VAL A 197 0.18 12.85 1.49
N THR A 198 -0.72 12.31 2.30
CA THR A 198 -0.38 11.40 3.41
C THR A 198 -0.17 9.95 2.99
N THR A 199 -0.63 9.54 1.80
CA THR A 199 -0.63 8.13 1.36
C THR A 199 0.03 7.92 -0.01
N ILE A 200 0.18 6.65 -0.40
CA ILE A 200 0.59 6.21 -1.76
C ILE A 200 -0.31 6.83 -2.84
N ARG A 201 -1.58 7.14 -2.52
CA ARG A 201 -2.54 7.66 -3.51
C ARG A 201 -2.18 9.01 -4.11
N GLY A 202 -1.48 9.89 -3.41
CA GLY A 202 -1.10 11.17 -4.03
C GLY A 202 0.29 11.17 -4.66
N ILE A 203 0.87 10.00 -4.95
CA ILE A 203 1.92 9.95 -5.97
C ILE A 203 1.28 10.37 -7.29
N GLU A 204 1.72 11.49 -7.86
CA GLU A 204 1.18 12.05 -9.10
C GLU A 204 1.38 11.10 -10.29
N TYR A 205 2.47 10.32 -10.25
CA TYR A 205 2.84 9.38 -11.31
C TYR A 205 1.83 8.26 -11.56
N PHE A 206 0.99 7.88 -10.58
CA PHE A 206 0.04 6.78 -10.82
C PHE A 206 -1.16 7.23 -11.63
N SER A 207 -1.54 6.40 -12.60
CA SER A 207 -2.84 6.53 -13.23
C SER A 207 -3.94 6.46 -12.16
N PRO A 208 -5.05 7.20 -12.31
CA PRO A 208 -6.18 7.12 -11.38
C PRO A 208 -6.69 5.68 -11.19
N ALA A 209 -6.68 4.89 -12.26
CA ALA A 209 -7.04 3.47 -12.23
C ALA A 209 -6.10 2.66 -11.32
N ALA A 210 -4.78 2.83 -11.43
CA ALA A 210 -3.81 2.13 -10.57
C ALA A 210 -3.99 2.51 -9.09
N LYS A 211 -4.21 3.79 -8.78
CA LYS A 211 -4.48 4.27 -7.40
C LYS A 211 -5.70 3.59 -6.80
N ARG A 212 -6.76 3.46 -7.60
CA ARG A 212 -8.00 2.80 -7.18
C ARG A 212 -7.82 1.29 -7.04
N PHE A 213 -7.16 0.64 -7.98
CA PHE A 213 -6.82 -0.78 -7.87
C PHE A 213 -6.03 -1.08 -6.59
N PHE A 214 -4.94 -0.35 -6.33
CA PHE A 214 -4.15 -0.52 -5.10
C PHE A 214 -4.98 -0.32 -3.84
N SER A 215 -5.93 0.60 -3.90
CA SER A 215 -6.84 0.87 -2.79
C SER A 215 -7.81 -0.27 -2.54
N VAL A 216 -8.47 -0.78 -3.59
CA VAL A 216 -9.37 -1.93 -3.49
C VAL A 216 -8.62 -3.12 -2.89
N MET A 217 -7.41 -3.40 -3.36
CA MET A 217 -6.59 -4.49 -2.82
C MET A 217 -6.24 -4.30 -1.33
N GLN A 218 -6.04 -3.06 -0.87
CA GLN A 218 -5.85 -2.77 0.56
C GLN A 218 -7.14 -2.98 1.38
N PHE A 219 -8.32 -2.66 0.83
CA PHE A 219 -9.59 -3.01 1.45
C PHE A 219 -9.76 -4.53 1.54
N GLN A 220 -9.40 -5.26 0.48
CA GLN A 220 -9.44 -6.73 0.46
C GLN A 220 -8.55 -7.34 1.54
N ALA A 221 -7.30 -6.90 1.64
CA ALA A 221 -6.40 -7.37 2.71
C ALA A 221 -6.96 -7.07 4.12
N THR A 222 -7.58 -5.91 4.31
CA THR A 222 -8.19 -5.54 5.59
C THR A 222 -9.44 -6.35 5.89
N ALA A 223 -10.26 -6.62 4.87
CA ALA A 223 -11.43 -7.50 4.97
C ALA A 223 -11.01 -8.93 5.30
N GLY A 224 -9.91 -9.45 4.74
CA GLY A 224 -9.37 -10.76 5.10
C GLY A 224 -8.99 -10.86 6.58
N CYS A 225 -8.37 -9.81 7.13
CA CYS A 225 -8.10 -9.73 8.57
C CYS A 225 -9.42 -9.66 9.37
N LEU A 226 -10.38 -8.83 8.95
CA LEU A 226 -11.64 -8.62 9.67
C LEU A 226 -12.54 -9.86 9.69
N VAL A 227 -12.62 -10.56 8.56
CA VAL A 227 -13.34 -11.84 8.45
C VAL A 227 -12.66 -12.88 9.33
N GLY A 228 -11.36 -12.77 9.61
CA GLY A 228 -10.66 -13.68 10.50
C GLY A 228 -10.27 -14.98 9.79
N LEU A 229 -9.57 -14.87 8.66
CA LEU A 229 -9.00 -16.02 7.95
C LEU A 229 -8.12 -16.86 8.90
N ARG A 230 -8.53 -18.11 9.17
CA ARG A 230 -7.76 -19.09 9.97
C ARG A 230 -6.87 -19.95 9.08
N ARG A 231 -6.06 -19.25 8.29
CA ARG A 231 -5.01 -19.78 7.42
C ARG A 231 -3.84 -18.81 7.47
N TYR A 232 -2.63 -19.34 7.63
CA TYR A 232 -1.42 -18.52 7.70
C TYR A 232 -1.01 -17.98 6.34
N THR A 233 -1.25 -18.73 5.26
CA THR A 233 -0.80 -18.41 3.89
C THR A 233 -1.32 -17.06 3.36
N PRO A 234 -2.62 -16.71 3.50
CA PRO A 234 -3.11 -15.38 3.12
C PRO A 234 -2.43 -14.24 3.90
N HIS A 235 -2.17 -14.42 5.19
CA HIS A 235 -1.47 -13.41 6.01
C HIS A 235 0.01 -13.30 5.62
N LEU A 236 0.67 -14.42 5.31
CA LEU A 236 2.01 -14.45 4.72
C LEU A 236 2.07 -13.61 3.44
N ALA A 237 1.08 -13.74 2.55
CA ALA A 237 1.01 -12.94 1.32
C ALA A 237 0.87 -11.44 1.62
N MET A 238 0.07 -11.06 2.61
CA MET A 238 -0.06 -9.66 3.03
C MET A 238 1.27 -9.10 3.57
N ILE A 239 2.00 -9.88 4.39
CA ILE A 239 3.32 -9.52 4.90
C ILE A 239 4.31 -9.35 3.73
N ALA A 240 4.31 -10.28 2.77
CA ALA A 240 5.14 -10.21 1.58
C ALA A 240 4.87 -8.95 0.75
N VAL A 241 3.60 -8.64 0.47
CA VAL A 241 3.22 -7.42 -0.26
C VAL A 241 3.74 -6.17 0.43
N VAL A 242 3.60 -6.07 1.76
CA VAL A 242 4.07 -4.89 2.52
C VAL A 242 5.58 -4.76 2.48
N GLN A 243 6.31 -5.83 2.79
CA GLN A 243 7.78 -5.78 2.86
C GLN A 243 8.44 -5.64 1.47
N LEU A 244 7.92 -6.33 0.46
CA LEU A 244 8.44 -6.23 -0.91
C LEU A 244 8.16 -4.84 -1.49
N ASN A 245 7.03 -4.21 -1.17
CA ASN A 245 6.76 -2.82 -1.55
C ASN A 245 7.78 -1.84 -0.92
N ALA A 246 8.13 -2.02 0.37
CA ALA A 246 9.19 -1.25 1.01
C ALA A 246 10.56 -1.45 0.33
N PHE A 247 10.86 -2.68 -0.08
CA PHE A 247 12.07 -3.00 -0.84
C PHE A 247 12.07 -2.33 -2.23
N LEU A 248 10.99 -2.43 -2.99
CA LEU A 248 10.85 -1.77 -4.31
C LEU A 248 11.05 -0.25 -4.22
N MET A 249 10.48 0.39 -3.20
CA MET A 249 10.70 1.82 -2.96
C MET A 249 12.14 2.16 -2.56
N THR A 250 12.86 1.22 -1.95
CA THR A 250 14.30 1.35 -1.66
C THR A 250 15.14 1.22 -2.95
N LEU A 251 14.77 0.31 -3.85
CA LEU A 251 15.39 0.21 -5.18
C LEU A 251 15.22 1.50 -5.98
N SER A 252 14.02 2.08 -5.94
CA SER A 252 13.72 3.37 -6.57
C SER A 252 14.53 4.52 -5.96
N ARG A 253 14.69 4.54 -4.63
CA ARG A 253 15.56 5.54 -3.94
C ARG A 253 17.00 5.46 -4.45
N LYS A 254 17.50 4.25 -4.68
CA LYS A 254 18.85 3.99 -5.20
C LYS A 254 18.96 4.12 -6.72
N ASN A 255 17.89 4.51 -7.42
CA ASN A 255 17.80 4.58 -8.87
C ASN A 255 18.22 3.26 -9.56
N LEU A 256 17.89 2.11 -8.95
CA LEU A 256 18.23 0.78 -9.47
C LEU A 256 17.14 0.19 -10.38
N GLY A 257 15.98 0.81 -10.44
CA GLY A 257 14.87 0.39 -11.30
C GLY A 257 14.05 1.57 -11.76
N ALA A 258 13.51 1.47 -12.98
CA ALA A 258 12.58 2.45 -13.50
C ALA A 258 11.32 2.49 -12.63
N GLN A 259 10.88 3.70 -12.28
CA GLN A 259 9.73 3.90 -11.39
C GLN A 259 8.46 3.18 -11.90
N GLY A 260 8.16 3.26 -13.19
CA GLY A 260 7.01 2.55 -13.77
C GLY A 260 7.07 1.04 -13.59
N LEU A 261 8.24 0.43 -13.84
CA LEU A 261 8.44 -1.01 -13.67
C LEU A 261 8.21 -1.44 -12.22
N LEU A 262 8.80 -0.74 -11.26
CA LEU A 262 8.69 -1.08 -9.83
C LEU A 262 7.22 -1.02 -9.35
N VAL A 263 6.46 -0.07 -9.88
CA VAL A 263 5.04 0.11 -9.54
C VAL A 263 4.18 -0.98 -10.16
N THR A 264 4.48 -1.39 -11.39
CA THR A 264 3.83 -2.55 -12.01
C THR A 264 4.11 -3.82 -11.22
N ILE A 265 5.36 -4.05 -10.79
CA ILE A 265 5.72 -5.20 -9.94
C ILE A 265 4.91 -5.17 -8.63
N TYR A 266 4.75 -4.00 -7.99
CA TYR A 266 3.90 -3.88 -6.82
C TYR A 266 2.43 -4.26 -7.10
N GLY A 267 1.88 -3.82 -8.23
CA GLY A 267 0.54 -4.22 -8.66
C GLY A 267 0.41 -5.73 -8.86
N LEU A 268 1.43 -6.37 -9.44
CA LEU A 268 1.49 -7.82 -9.59
C LEU A 268 1.54 -8.54 -8.24
N PHE A 269 2.28 -8.03 -7.25
CA PHE A 269 2.29 -8.62 -5.90
C PHE A 269 0.93 -8.54 -5.21
N LEU A 270 0.21 -7.44 -5.39
CA LEU A 270 -1.17 -7.33 -4.88
C LEU A 270 -2.07 -8.37 -5.54
N ALA A 271 -2.05 -8.47 -6.86
CA ALA A 271 -2.84 -9.44 -7.60
C ALA A 271 -2.48 -10.88 -7.21
N SER A 272 -1.19 -11.21 -7.08
CA SER A 272 -0.74 -12.55 -6.67
C SER A 272 -1.21 -12.92 -5.27
N GLY A 273 -1.31 -11.95 -4.35
CA GLY A 273 -1.87 -12.20 -3.01
C GLY A 273 -3.35 -12.64 -3.06
N LEU A 274 -4.15 -12.03 -3.93
CA LEU A 274 -5.53 -12.45 -4.15
C LEU A 274 -5.62 -13.81 -4.83
N LEU A 275 -4.82 -14.04 -5.87
CA LEU A 275 -4.77 -15.33 -6.57
C LEU A 275 -4.33 -16.45 -5.63
N LEU A 276 -3.38 -16.20 -4.73
CA LEU A 276 -2.97 -17.17 -3.72
C LEU A 276 -4.12 -17.46 -2.74
N GLY A 277 -4.87 -16.45 -2.32
CA GLY A 277 -6.06 -16.64 -1.50
C GLY A 277 -7.13 -17.49 -2.19
N LEU A 278 -7.38 -17.26 -3.49
CA LEU A 278 -8.29 -18.08 -4.29
C LEU A 278 -7.78 -19.52 -4.46
N TRP A 279 -6.48 -19.70 -4.67
CA TRP A 279 -5.86 -21.00 -4.76
C TRP A 279 -5.97 -21.79 -3.44
N ASP A 280 -5.75 -21.11 -2.32
CA ASP A 280 -5.85 -21.69 -0.99
C ASP A 280 -7.29 -22.14 -0.67
N ASP A 281 -8.27 -21.28 -0.97
CA ASP A 281 -9.70 -21.55 -0.83
C ASP A 281 -10.14 -22.75 -1.68
N TYR A 282 -9.65 -22.84 -2.93
CA TYR A 282 -9.95 -23.96 -3.83
C TYR A 282 -9.45 -25.30 -3.31
N HIS A 283 -8.28 -25.34 -2.68
CA HIS A 283 -7.71 -26.59 -2.14
C HIS A 283 -8.22 -26.94 -0.75
N GLN A 284 -8.89 -26.01 -0.06
CA GLN A 284 -9.41 -26.19 1.30
C GLN A 284 -10.92 -25.88 1.33
N PRO A 285 -11.77 -26.82 0.85
CA PRO A 285 -13.21 -26.58 0.70
C PRO A 285 -13.93 -26.32 2.03
N ASN A 286 -13.31 -26.64 3.17
CA ASN A 286 -13.87 -26.34 4.48
C ASN A 286 -13.64 -24.89 4.94
N VAL A 287 -12.73 -24.16 4.29
CA VAL A 287 -12.32 -22.80 4.66
C VAL A 287 -12.89 -21.73 3.71
N ASN A 288 -13.61 -22.16 2.67
CA ASN A 288 -14.44 -21.42 1.71
C ASN A 288 -15.00 -20.04 2.17
N VAL A 289 -14.15 -19.01 2.27
CA VAL A 289 -14.51 -17.65 2.73
C VAL A 289 -13.94 -16.55 1.84
N ILE A 290 -13.19 -16.88 0.80
CA ILE A 290 -12.58 -15.87 -0.07
C ILE A 290 -13.63 -14.98 -0.77
N TRP A 291 -14.82 -15.53 -1.08
CA TRP A 291 -15.92 -14.75 -1.65
C TRP A 291 -16.53 -13.81 -0.63
N VAL A 292 -16.59 -14.20 0.64
CA VAL A 292 -16.99 -13.33 1.75
C VAL A 292 -16.02 -12.18 1.88
N VAL A 293 -14.71 -12.48 1.95
CA VAL A 293 -13.64 -11.47 2.00
C VAL A 293 -13.75 -10.51 0.83
N SER A 294 -13.89 -11.05 -0.38
CA SER A 294 -14.03 -10.28 -1.63
C SER A 294 -15.23 -9.35 -1.60
N THR A 295 -16.38 -9.85 -1.15
CA THR A 295 -17.61 -9.08 -1.02
C THR A 295 -17.46 -7.96 0.00
N ILE A 296 -16.98 -8.27 1.21
CA ILE A 296 -16.78 -7.27 2.29
C ILE A 296 -15.76 -6.22 1.86
N GLY A 297 -14.66 -6.62 1.23
CA GLY A 297 -13.63 -5.70 0.74
C GLY A 297 -14.18 -4.75 -0.34
N ASN A 298 -14.98 -5.27 -1.28
CA ASN A 298 -15.60 -4.44 -2.32
C ASN A 298 -16.68 -3.50 -1.75
N VAL A 299 -17.52 -3.98 -0.84
CA VAL A 299 -18.51 -3.13 -0.14
C VAL A 299 -17.79 -2.03 0.64
N ALA A 300 -16.72 -2.35 1.37
CA ALA A 300 -15.93 -1.36 2.09
C ALA A 300 -15.29 -0.33 1.16
N ALA A 301 -14.73 -0.78 0.04
CA ALA A 301 -14.18 0.08 -0.99
C ALA A 301 -15.24 1.02 -1.59
N TRP A 302 -16.44 0.51 -1.89
CA TRP A 302 -17.55 1.31 -2.42
C TRP A 302 -18.06 2.33 -1.40
N LEU A 303 -18.32 1.93 -0.15
CA LEU A 303 -18.78 2.82 0.93
C LEU A 303 -17.77 3.94 1.23
N ARG A 304 -16.47 3.64 1.16
CA ARG A 304 -15.41 4.59 1.50
C ARG A 304 -14.98 5.48 0.35
N MET A 305 -14.89 4.95 -0.86
CA MET A 305 -14.39 5.68 -2.04
C MET A 305 -15.49 6.19 -2.96
N GLY A 306 -16.71 5.67 -2.82
CA GLY A 306 -17.88 6.12 -3.54
C GLY A 306 -18.51 7.38 -2.91
N PRO A 307 -19.80 7.65 -3.20
CA PRO A 307 -20.44 8.92 -2.85
C PRO A 307 -20.61 9.11 -1.34
N LEU A 308 -20.69 8.03 -0.56
CA LEU A 308 -20.95 8.09 0.88
C LEU A 308 -19.72 8.51 1.71
N GLN A 309 -18.50 8.32 1.17
CA GLN A 309 -17.22 8.69 1.81
C GLN A 309 -17.11 8.32 3.31
N MET A 310 -17.68 7.19 3.71
CA MET A 310 -17.95 6.87 5.11
C MET A 310 -16.67 6.90 5.97
N ASN A 311 -16.76 7.33 7.23
CA ASN A 311 -15.60 7.32 8.13
C ASN A 311 -15.06 5.87 8.30
N LYS A 312 -13.74 5.69 8.25
CA LYS A 312 -13.12 4.35 8.30
C LYS A 312 -13.39 3.58 9.61
N TYR A 313 -13.53 4.27 10.73
CA TYR A 313 -13.82 3.62 12.03
C TYR A 313 -15.25 3.12 12.05
N ILE A 314 -16.20 3.96 11.64
CA ILE A 314 -17.61 3.57 11.50
C ILE A 314 -17.73 2.40 10.50
N LEU A 315 -17.00 2.46 9.38
CA LEU A 315 -16.97 1.42 8.37
C LEU A 315 -16.51 0.06 8.89
N TRP A 316 -15.32 0.00 9.48
CA TRP A 316 -14.79 -1.28 9.92
C TRP A 316 -15.51 -1.82 11.17
N ALA A 317 -15.99 -0.94 12.06
CA ALA A 317 -16.79 -1.36 13.19
C ALA A 317 -18.16 -1.91 12.75
N SER A 318 -18.87 -1.24 11.83
CA SER A 318 -20.18 -1.70 11.36
C SER A 318 -20.08 -3.00 10.57
N LEU A 319 -19.07 -3.13 9.69
CA LEU A 319 -18.81 -4.38 8.97
C LEU A 319 -18.40 -5.51 9.93
N GLY A 320 -17.57 -5.20 10.93
CA GLY A 320 -17.19 -6.16 11.97
C GLY A 320 -18.40 -6.67 12.75
N LEU A 321 -19.26 -5.77 13.23
CA LEU A 321 -20.51 -6.12 13.91
C LEU A 321 -21.42 -6.96 13.02
N ALA A 322 -21.62 -6.56 11.77
CA ALA A 322 -22.44 -7.31 10.81
C ALA A 322 -21.91 -8.73 10.61
N ILE A 323 -20.58 -8.90 10.45
CA ILE A 323 -19.94 -10.21 10.32
C ILE A 323 -20.17 -11.06 11.58
N GLN A 324 -19.99 -10.49 12.77
CA GLN A 324 -20.21 -11.22 14.03
C GLN A 324 -21.67 -11.66 14.19
N SER A 325 -22.62 -10.79 13.88
CA SER A 325 -24.03 -11.14 13.89
C SER A 325 -24.33 -12.29 12.92
N CYS A 326 -23.82 -12.21 11.68
CA CYS A 326 -23.98 -13.28 10.69
C CYS A 326 -23.40 -14.62 11.17
N ARG A 327 -22.26 -14.61 11.87
CA ARG A 327 -21.65 -15.82 12.46
C ARG A 327 -22.52 -16.45 13.52
N GLN A 328 -23.13 -15.64 14.39
CA GLN A 328 -24.04 -16.14 15.43
C GLN A 328 -25.25 -16.86 14.81
N TYR A 329 -25.80 -16.33 13.72
CA TYR A 329 -26.93 -16.97 13.02
C TYR A 329 -26.52 -18.21 12.21
N SER A 330 -25.29 -18.26 11.68
CA SER A 330 -24.80 -19.35 10.82
C SER A 330 -24.06 -20.45 11.59
N LEU A 331 -24.17 -20.48 12.94
CA LEU A 331 -23.40 -21.39 13.81
C LEU A 331 -21.89 -21.38 13.50
N CYS A 332 -21.33 -20.19 13.25
CA CYS A 332 -19.92 -19.94 12.96
C CYS A 332 -19.35 -20.46 11.63
N HIS A 333 -20.15 -21.09 10.76
CA HIS A 333 -19.67 -21.57 9.47
C HIS A 333 -20.08 -20.64 8.33
N PHE A 334 -19.16 -19.77 7.91
CA PHE A 334 -19.25 -19.18 6.57
C PHE A 334 -18.82 -20.25 5.56
N GLN A 335 -19.76 -20.73 4.76
CA GLN A 335 -19.46 -21.54 3.60
C GLN A 335 -19.72 -20.72 2.35
N ASN A 336 -18.84 -20.86 1.35
CA ASN A 336 -19.05 -20.32 0.01
C ASN A 336 -20.36 -20.89 -0.53
N SER A 337 -21.39 -20.06 -0.52
CA SER A 337 -22.68 -20.34 -1.14
C SER A 337 -22.72 -19.64 -2.50
N ALA A 338 -23.62 -20.09 -3.37
CA ALA A 338 -23.92 -19.36 -4.60
C ALA A 338 -24.26 -17.88 -4.30
N GLY A 339 -24.86 -17.60 -3.14
CA GLY A 339 -25.13 -16.24 -2.67
C GLY A 339 -23.87 -15.38 -2.52
N TRP A 340 -22.78 -15.91 -1.95
CA TRP A 340 -21.52 -15.16 -1.82
C TRP A 340 -20.81 -14.94 -3.16
N VAL A 341 -20.91 -15.89 -4.08
CA VAL A 341 -20.40 -15.73 -5.45
C VAL A 341 -21.15 -14.61 -6.17
N ILE A 342 -22.49 -14.61 -6.08
CA ILE A 342 -23.34 -13.56 -6.65
C ILE A 342 -23.01 -12.21 -5.99
N ALA A 343 -22.93 -12.14 -4.67
CA ALA A 343 -22.61 -10.92 -3.94
C ALA A 343 -21.21 -10.37 -4.30
N CYS A 344 -20.23 -11.26 -4.48
CA CYS A 344 -18.91 -10.89 -4.95
C CYS A 344 -18.96 -10.34 -6.39
N GLY A 345 -19.70 -11.00 -7.29
CA GLY A 345 -19.92 -10.52 -8.66
C GLY A 345 -20.58 -9.14 -8.70
N CYS A 346 -21.68 -8.95 -7.98
CA CYS A 346 -22.39 -7.67 -7.88
C CYS A 346 -21.51 -6.55 -7.29
N SER A 347 -20.78 -6.84 -6.21
CA SER A 347 -19.90 -5.84 -5.59
C SER A 347 -18.70 -5.50 -6.49
N SER A 348 -18.18 -6.46 -7.25
CA SER A 348 -17.10 -6.23 -8.23
C SER A 348 -17.58 -5.37 -9.40
N LEU A 349 -18.80 -5.58 -9.89
CA LEU A 349 -19.43 -4.70 -10.89
C LEU A 349 -19.59 -3.27 -10.36
N GLY A 350 -19.97 -3.10 -9.09
CA GLY A 350 -20.03 -1.78 -8.45
C GLY A 350 -18.68 -1.07 -8.41
N ILE A 351 -17.59 -1.79 -8.12
CA ILE A 351 -16.23 -1.24 -8.18
C ILE A 351 -15.82 -0.92 -9.62
N LEU A 352 -16.17 -1.76 -10.59
CA LEU A 352 -15.88 -1.51 -12.00
C LEU A 352 -16.62 -0.27 -12.52
N ALA A 353 -17.90 -0.10 -12.14
CA ALA A 353 -18.67 1.10 -12.47
C ALA A 353 -17.98 2.35 -11.91
N LEU A 354 -17.56 2.33 -10.64
CA LEU A 354 -16.78 3.42 -10.05
C LEU A 354 -15.52 3.71 -10.89
N LEU A 355 -14.75 2.68 -11.28
CA LEU A 355 -13.55 2.82 -12.12
C LEU A 355 -13.82 3.50 -13.47
N LEU A 356 -14.98 3.24 -14.08
CA LEU A 356 -15.36 3.78 -15.38
C LEU A 356 -15.92 5.22 -15.32
N GLU A 357 -16.46 5.67 -14.18
CA GLU A 357 -17.05 7.02 -14.04
C GLU A 357 -16.00 8.16 -14.02
N ASP A 358 -14.79 7.94 -13.49
CA ASP A 358 -13.79 9.00 -13.27
C ASP A 358 -13.33 9.72 -14.56
N PRO A 359 -13.01 9.01 -15.66
CA PRO A 359 -12.59 9.65 -16.90
C PRO A 359 -13.72 10.46 -17.56
N ILE A 360 -14.96 9.97 -17.42
CA ILE A 360 -16.15 10.59 -18.03
C ILE A 360 -16.48 11.88 -17.28
N ALA A 361 -16.54 11.81 -15.95
CA ALA A 361 -16.82 12.97 -15.10
C ALA A 361 -15.80 14.10 -15.31
N LYS A 362 -14.51 13.77 -15.43
CA LYS A 362 -13.44 14.76 -15.71
C LYS A 362 -13.53 15.37 -17.11
N LYS A 363 -13.90 14.59 -18.13
CA LYS A 363 -14.12 15.11 -19.48
C LYS A 363 -15.31 16.09 -19.52
N LEU A 364 -16.39 15.77 -18.81
CA LEU A 364 -17.59 16.61 -18.75
C LEU A 364 -17.36 17.93 -17.99
N THR A 365 -16.65 17.89 -16.85
CA THR A 365 -16.27 19.10 -16.11
C THR A 365 -15.29 19.98 -16.87
N LYS A 366 -14.35 19.38 -17.62
CA LYS A 366 -13.45 20.15 -18.49
C LYS A 366 -14.22 20.89 -19.59
N ARG A 367 -15.14 20.22 -20.29
CA ARG A 367 -15.98 20.85 -21.33
C ARG A 367 -16.81 22.01 -20.79
N THR A 368 -17.52 21.80 -19.68
CA THR A 368 -18.31 22.89 -19.06
C THR A 368 -17.46 24.08 -18.59
N SER A 369 -16.18 23.87 -18.25
CA SER A 369 -15.26 24.98 -17.92
C SER A 369 -14.71 25.70 -19.15
N GLU A 370 -14.62 25.03 -20.29
CA GLU A 370 -14.23 25.60 -21.58
C GLU A 370 -15.41 26.39 -22.17
N ASP A 371 -16.63 25.86 -22.09
CA ASP A 371 -17.87 26.52 -22.56
C ASP A 371 -18.22 27.78 -21.76
N LYS A 372 -17.80 27.89 -20.49
CA LYS A 372 -17.97 29.11 -19.68
C LYS A 372 -16.94 30.20 -19.99
N LYS A 373 -15.89 29.88 -20.74
CA LYS A 373 -14.81 30.81 -21.12
C LYS A 373 -14.92 31.30 -22.56
N ALA A 374 -15.62 30.55 -23.41
CA ALA A 374 -16.08 30.99 -24.72
C ALA A 374 -17.33 31.87 -24.57
#